data_AF-G8QTL4-F1
#
_entry.id   AF-G8QTL4-F1
#
_cell.length_a   1.000
_cell.length_b   1.000
_cell.length_c   1.000
_cell.angle_alpha   90.00
_cell.angle_beta   90.00
_cell.angle_gamma   90.00
#
_symmetry.space_group_name_H-M   'P 1'
#
loop_
_entity.id
_entity.type
_entity.pdbx_description
1 polymer ?
#
loop_
_entity_poly.entity_id
_entity_poly.type
_entity_poly.pdbx_seq_one_letter_code
_entity_poly.pdbx_strand_id
1 'polypeptide(L)' 'MTIHEQIVAQYETYLAENQKFSEKGIKVSAARARKALAEIAKLCKERRKEIQDEKTE' A
#
# COMPACT_ATOMS: atom_id res chain seq x y z
N MET A 1 -1.03 -1.79 14.63
CA MET A 1 -0.78 -2.44 13.34
C MET A 1 0.71 -2.40 13.07
N THR A 2 1.31 -3.55 12.81
CA THR A 2 2.68 -3.70 12.31
C THR A 2 2.83 -3.09 10.91
N ILE A 3 4.06 -2.82 10.45
CA ILE A 3 4.29 -2.33 9.08
C ILE A 3 3.74 -3.34 8.05
N HIS A 4 3.84 -4.64 8.33
CA HIS A 4 3.23 -5.67 7.49
C HIS A 4 1.71 -5.50 7.37
N GLU A 5 1.00 -5.36 8.50
CA GLU A 5 -0.46 -5.17 8.50
C GLU A 5 -0.85 -3.87 7.77
N GLN A 6 -0.05 -2.81 7.89
CA GLN A 6 -0.28 -1.55 7.16
C GLN A 6 -0.11 -1.72 5.65
N ILE A 7 0.91 -2.47 5.20
CA ILE A 7 1.12 -2.79 3.77
C ILE A 7 -0.10 -3.56 3.23
N VAL A 8 -0.57 -4.58 3.95
CA VAL A 8 -1.73 -5.40 3.54
C VAL A 8 -2.98 -4.52 3.42
N ALA A 9 -3.27 -3.69 4.42
CA ALA A 9 -4.44 -2.82 4.40
C ALA A 9 -4.40 -1.78 3.26
N GLN A 10 -3.21 -1.22 2.96
CA GLN A 10 -3.07 -0.31 1.82
C GLN A 10 -3.18 -1.01 0.47
N TYR A 11 -2.71 -2.26 0.39
CA TYR A 11 -2.86 -3.07 -0.81
C TYR A 11 -4.33 -3.40 -1.11
N GLU A 12 -5.10 -3.79 -0.09
CA GLU A 12 -6.56 -4.00 -0.22
C GLU A 12 -7.28 -2.71 -0.65
N THR A 13 -6.88 -1.57 -0.06
CA THR A 13 -7.40 -0.25 -0.46
C THR A 13 -7.10 0.05 -1.92
N TYR A 14 -5.86 -0.22 -2.38
CA TYR A 14 -5.49 -0.08 -3.77
C TYR A 14 -6.36 -0.94 -4.69
N LEU A 15 -6.54 -2.23 -4.37
CA LEU A 15 -7.35 -3.14 -5.18
C LEU A 15 -8.80 -2.64 -5.31
N ALA A 16 -9.43 -2.27 -4.18
CA ALA A 16 -10.80 -1.78 -4.16
C ALA A 16 -10.98 -0.48 -4.96
N GLU A 17 -10.07 0.48 -4.81
CA GLU A 17 -10.14 1.75 -5.54
C GLU A 17 -9.76 1.59 -7.01
N ASN A 18 -8.80 0.71 -7.33
CA ASN A 18 -8.44 0.41 -8.71
C ASN A 18 -9.60 -0.28 -9.45
N GLN A 19 -10.32 -1.20 -8.79
CA GLN A 19 -11.52 -1.80 -9.37
C GLN A 19 -12.60 -0.75 -9.65
N LYS A 20 -12.91 0.13 -8.68
CA LYS A 20 -13.86 1.24 -8.87
C LYS A 20 -13.45 2.18 -10.02
N PHE A 21 -12.16 2.43 -10.18
CA PHE A 21 -11.65 3.23 -11.29
C PHE A 21 -11.75 2.48 -12.63
N SER A 22 -11.30 1.23 -12.69
CA SER A 22 -11.22 0.44 -13.93
C SER A 22 -12.59 0.05 -14.46
N GLU A 23 -13.54 -0.30 -13.60
CA GLU A 23 -14.87 -0.75 -14.02
C GLU A 23 -15.84 0.41 -14.19
N LYS A 24 -15.79 1.41 -13.30
CA LYS A 24 -16.81 2.49 -13.23
C LYS A 24 -16.27 3.85 -13.64
N GLY A 25 -14.98 3.98 -13.98
CA GLY A 25 -14.37 5.25 -14.40
C GLY A 25 -14.34 6.32 -13.32
N ILE A 26 -14.46 5.96 -12.03
CA ILE A 26 -14.54 6.93 -10.93
C ILE A 26 -13.19 7.64 -10.75
N LYS A 27 -13.09 8.89 -11.21
CA LYS A 27 -11.84 9.67 -11.21
C LYS A 27 -11.23 9.85 -9.82
N VAL A 28 -12.05 9.99 -8.78
CA VAL A 28 -11.59 10.12 -7.39
C VAL A 28 -10.88 8.84 -6.93
N SER A 29 -11.36 7.67 -7.36
CA SER A 29 -10.74 6.38 -7.05
C SER A 29 -9.35 6.25 -7.68
N ALA A 30 -9.10 6.85 -8.86
CA ALA A 30 -7.76 6.91 -9.43
C ALA A 30 -6.77 7.71 -8.56
N ALA A 31 -7.21 8.80 -7.93
CA ALA A 31 -6.38 9.56 -7.00
C ALA A 31 -6.08 8.75 -5.72
N ARG A 32 -7.09 8.05 -5.20
CA ARG A 32 -6.94 7.20 -4.00
C ARG A 32 -6.05 5.99 -4.25
N ALA A 33 -6.22 5.29 -5.38
CA ALA A 33 -5.37 4.17 -5.77
C ALA A 33 -3.89 4.58 -5.87
N ARG A 34 -3.59 5.73 -6.50
CA ARG A 34 -2.23 6.27 -6.55
C ARG A 34 -1.67 6.62 -5.19
N LYS A 35 -2.49 7.20 -4.30
CA LYS A 35 -2.08 7.51 -2.92
C LYS A 35 -1.76 6.23 -2.13
N ALA A 36 -2.58 5.19 -2.25
CA ALA A 36 -2.34 3.90 -1.61
C ALA A 36 -1.02 3.28 -2.10
N LEU A 37 -0.75 3.30 -3.40
CA LEU A 37 0.52 2.81 -3.96
C LEU A 37 1.74 3.61 -3.45
N ALA A 38 1.63 4.93 -3.31
CA ALA A 38 2.71 5.75 -2.75
C ALA A 38 3.00 5.40 -1.29
N GLU A 39 1.95 5.15 -0.48
CA GLU A 39 2.12 4.73 0.92
C GLU A 39 2.73 3.33 1.01
N ILE A 40 2.30 2.37 0.18
CA ILE A 40 2.91 1.03 0.11
C ILE A 40 4.41 1.15 -0.19
N ALA A 41 4.80 1.99 -1.15
CA ALA A 41 6.21 2.16 -1.49
C ALA A 41 7.06 2.69 -0.32
N LYS A 42 6.48 3.54 0.53
CA LYS A 42 7.12 4.02 1.76
C LYS A 42 7.23 2.90 2.79
N LEU A 43 6.11 2.24 3.10
CA LEU A 43 6.05 1.16 4.09
C LEU A 43 6.96 -0.01 3.71
N CYS A 44 7.08 -0.36 2.43
CA CYS A 44 8.00 -1.39 1.96
C CYS A 44 9.47 -1.07 2.27
N LYS A 45 9.87 0.21 2.21
CA LYS A 45 11.24 0.61 2.59
C LYS A 45 11.48 0.41 4.08
N GLU A 46 10.50 0.79 4.90
CA GLU A 46 10.57 0.63 6.36
C GLU A 46 10.57 -0.84 6.75
N ARG A 47 9.68 -1.67 6.17
CA ARG A 47 9.67 -3.12 6.44
C ARG A 47 10.96 -3.80 6.00
N ARG A 48 11.56 -3.39 4.88
CA ARG A 48 12.87 -3.91 4.45
C ARG A 48 13.97 -3.58 5.45
N LYS A 49 13.92 -2.39 6.07
CA LYS A 49 14.84 -2.01 7.13
C LYS A 49 14.64 -2.87 8.38
N GLU A 50 13.39 -3.04 8.84
CA GLU A 50 13.07 -3.91 9.98
C GLU A 50 13.63 -5.33 9.78
N ILE A 51 13.41 -5.93 8.61
CA ILE A 51 13.92 -7.28 8.30
C ILE A 51 15.45 -7.32 8.34
N GLN A 52 16.13 -6.27 7.87
CA GLN A 52 17.59 -6.22 7.90
C GLN A 52 18.12 -6.09 9.32
N ASP A 53 17.47 -5.28 10.15
CA ASP A 53 17.82 -5.10 11.55
C ASP A 53 17.60 -6.42 12.32
N GLU A 54 16.43 -7.07 12.14
CA GLU A 54 16.11 -8.42 12.70
C GLU A 54 17.12 -9.51 12.30
N LYS A 55 17.72 -9.43 11.10
CA LYS A 55 18.72 -10.39 10.62
C LYS A 55 20.11 -10.17 11.23
N THR A 56 20.42 -8.93 11.62
CA THR A 56 21.77 -8.52 12.05
C THR A 56 21.93 -8.58 13.57
N GLU A 57 20.82 -8.60 14.32
CA GLU A 57 20.77 -9.05 15.72
C GLU A 57 20.94 -10.57 15.85
#